data_AF-A0A2I3TRL0-F1
#
_entry.id   AF-A0A2I3TRL0-F1
#
_cell.length_a   1.000
_cell.length_b   1.000
_cell.length_c   1.000
_cell.angle_alpha   90.00
_cell.angle_beta   90.00
_cell.angle_gamma   90.00
#
_symmetry.space_group_name_H-M   'P 1'
#
loop_
_entity.id
_entity.type
_entity.pdbx_description
1 polymer ?
#
loop_
_entity_poly.entity_id
_entity_poly.type
_entity_poly.pdbx_seq_one_letter_code
_entity_poly.pdbx_strand_id
1 'polypeptide(L)'
;MTTAPTSQVRQSYHQDSEAVINRQINLELYASCVYLSMSYYFDRDDVALKNFAKYFLHQSHEEREHAEKLMTLQNQRGGRIFLQDIKKPDCDDWESGLNAMECSLLELHKLASDKNDPHLCDFIETHYLNEQVKAIKELGGHVTNLCKMGAPESGSAEYLFDKHTLGDSDNES
;
A
#
# COMPACT_ATOMS: atom_id res chain seq x y z
N MET A 1 16.25 35.29 4.75
CA MET A 1 15.40 34.40 3.95
C MET A 1 13.99 34.50 4.53
N THR A 2 13.04 35.02 3.76
CA THR A 2 11.65 35.20 4.17
C THR A 2 10.97 33.84 4.21
N THR A 3 10.58 33.37 5.39
CA THR A 3 9.75 32.17 5.54
C THR A 3 8.42 32.42 4.83
N ALA A 4 8.04 31.54 3.90
CA ALA A 4 6.74 31.63 3.22
C ALA A 4 5.61 31.67 4.27
N PRO A 5 4.54 32.45 4.03
CA PRO A 5 3.41 32.52 4.96
C PRO A 5 2.79 31.13 5.12
N THR A 6 2.55 30.75 6.37
CA THR A 6 1.87 29.51 6.73
C THR A 6 0.43 29.50 6.21
N SER A 7 -0.06 28.33 5.79
CA SER A 7 -1.43 28.17 5.29
C SER A 7 -2.47 28.61 6.33
N GLN A 8 -3.53 29.30 5.89
CA GLN A 8 -4.60 29.81 6.76
C GLN A 8 -5.39 28.71 7.49
N VAL A 9 -5.39 27.48 6.96
CA VAL A 9 -6.10 26.34 7.54
C VAL A 9 -5.21 25.47 8.43
N ARG A 10 -3.93 25.81 8.59
CA ARG A 10 -2.99 24.97 9.33
C ARG A 10 -3.21 25.14 10.84
N GLN A 11 -3.68 24.09 11.49
CA GLN A 11 -3.85 24.02 12.95
C GLN A 11 -3.32 22.69 13.48
N SER A 12 -2.49 22.77 14.52
CA SER A 12 -1.89 21.61 15.21
C SER A 12 -1.25 20.58 14.28
N TYR A 13 -0.64 21.04 13.17
CA TYR A 13 -0.01 20.18 12.17
C TYR A 13 1.49 20.46 12.11
N HIS A 14 2.30 19.56 12.68
CA HIS A 14 3.74 19.76 12.79
C HIS A 14 4.44 19.55 11.44
N GLN A 15 5.58 20.23 11.21
CA GLN A 15 6.34 20.11 9.97
C GLN A 15 6.88 18.68 9.75
N ASP A 16 7.32 18.01 10.82
CA ASP A 16 7.69 16.59 10.78
C ASP A 16 6.54 15.71 10.26
N SER A 17 5.31 15.90 10.75
CA SER A 17 4.13 15.15 10.28
C SER A 17 3.88 15.38 8.79
N GLU A 18 3.98 16.63 8.34
CA GLU A 18 3.87 16.98 6.91
C GLU A 18 4.94 16.29 6.07
N ALA A 19 6.19 16.24 6.55
CA ALA A 19 7.29 15.59 5.85
C ALA A 19 7.10 14.07 5.78
N VAL A 20 6.66 13.42 6.86
CA VAL A 20 6.40 11.98 6.88
C VAL A 20 5.19 11.63 6.02
N ILE A 21 4.13 12.44 5.99
CA ILE A 21 3.00 12.25 5.05
C ILE A 21 3.48 12.29 3.59
N ASN A 22 4.38 13.21 3.23
CA ASN A 22 4.96 13.23 1.88
C ASN A 22 5.78 11.97 1.56
N ARG A 23 6.49 11.40 2.55
CA ARG A 23 7.19 10.12 2.38
C ARG A 23 6.20 8.98 2.22
N GLN A 24 5.16 8.92 3.05
CA GLN A 24 4.13 7.89 2.99
C GLN A 24 3.41 7.91 1.63
N ILE A 25 3.06 9.09 1.12
CA ILE A 25 2.50 9.24 -0.24
C ILE A 25 3.40 8.57 -1.30
N ASN A 26 4.71 8.77 -1.22
CA ASN A 26 5.63 8.15 -2.16
C ASN A 26 5.74 6.62 -1.98
N LEU A 27 5.63 6.13 -0.75
CA LEU A 27 5.59 4.69 -0.45
C LEU A 27 4.32 4.02 -0.99
N GLU A 28 3.14 4.61 -0.81
CA GLU A 28 1.88 4.10 -1.37
C GLU A 28 1.94 4.05 -2.91
N LEU A 29 2.51 5.09 -3.53
CA LEU A 29 2.71 5.12 -4.98
C LEU A 29 3.72 4.06 -5.46
N TYR A 30 4.77 3.81 -4.68
CA TYR A 30 5.73 2.74 -4.95
C TYR A 30 5.06 1.37 -4.86
N ALA A 31 4.26 1.12 -3.83
CA ALA A 31 3.49 -0.11 -3.65
C ALA A 31 2.51 -0.34 -4.81
N SER A 32 1.80 0.72 -5.22
CA SER A 32 0.94 0.69 -6.41
C SER A 32 1.72 0.26 -7.66
N CYS A 33 2.94 0.78 -7.88
CA CYS A 33 3.80 0.38 -8.99
C CYS A 33 4.32 -1.07 -8.87
N VAL A 34 4.62 -1.52 -7.66
CA VAL A 34 5.01 -2.90 -7.34
C VAL A 34 3.91 -3.87 -7.75
N TYR A 35 2.69 -3.67 -7.26
CA TYR A 35 1.55 -4.54 -7.59
C TYR A 35 1.18 -4.47 -9.07
N LEU A 36 1.32 -3.29 -9.69
CA LEU A 36 1.12 -3.17 -11.13
C LEU A 36 2.10 -4.06 -11.89
N SER A 37 3.38 -4.03 -11.52
CA SER A 37 4.39 -4.89 -12.14
C SER A 37 4.09 -6.38 -11.97
N MET A 38 3.58 -6.80 -10.81
CA MET A 38 3.15 -8.18 -10.59
C MET A 38 1.96 -8.54 -11.48
N SER A 39 0.95 -7.67 -11.57
CA SER A 39 -0.24 -7.91 -12.39
C SER A 39 0.13 -8.22 -13.84
N TYR A 40 0.96 -7.37 -14.44
CA TYR A 40 1.40 -7.56 -15.83
C TYR A 40 2.40 -8.71 -16.01
N TYR A 41 3.05 -9.17 -14.95
CA TYR A 41 3.83 -10.42 -15.00
C TYR A 41 2.91 -11.64 -15.16
N PHE A 42 1.83 -11.73 -14.37
CA PHE A 42 0.90 -12.85 -14.44
C PHE A 42 0.01 -12.86 -15.69
N ASP A 43 -0.15 -11.72 -16.36
CA ASP A 43 -0.89 -11.58 -17.62
C ASP A 43 -0.10 -12.02 -18.88
N ARG A 44 1.21 -12.29 -18.75
CA ARG A 44 2.04 -12.79 -19.87
C ARG A 44 1.55 -14.14 -20.37
N ASP A 45 1.73 -14.42 -21.66
CA ASP A 45 1.33 -15.68 -22.29
C ASP A 45 2.08 -16.90 -21.73
N ASP A 46 3.31 -16.72 -21.25
CA ASP A 46 4.14 -17.76 -20.66
C ASP A 46 3.92 -17.99 -19.16
N VAL A 47 3.04 -17.20 -18.52
CA VAL A 47 2.60 -17.38 -17.12
C VAL A 47 1.09 -17.67 -17.05
N ALA A 48 0.28 -16.83 -17.69
CA ALA A 48 -1.15 -17.02 -17.96
C ALA A 48 -2.06 -17.28 -16.74
N LEU A 49 -1.81 -16.61 -15.61
CA LEU A 49 -2.59 -16.70 -14.38
C LEU A 49 -3.49 -15.47 -14.22
N LYS A 50 -4.63 -15.48 -14.91
CA LYS A 50 -5.53 -14.33 -15.04
C LYS A 50 -6.05 -13.78 -13.72
N ASN A 51 -6.37 -14.63 -12.74
CA ASN A 51 -6.94 -14.17 -11.48
C ASN A 51 -5.86 -13.62 -10.54
N PHE A 52 -4.62 -14.12 -10.63
CA PHE A 52 -3.45 -13.44 -10.04
C PHE A 52 -3.24 -12.05 -10.64
N ALA A 53 -3.28 -11.94 -11.98
CA ALA A 53 -3.14 -10.65 -12.65
C ALA A 53 -4.22 -9.66 -12.18
N LYS A 54 -5.48 -10.10 -12.12
CA LYS A 54 -6.61 -9.30 -11.63
C LYS A 54 -6.45 -8.91 -10.15
N TYR A 55 -6.04 -9.84 -9.30
CA TYR A 55 -5.83 -9.60 -7.87
C TYR A 55 -4.81 -8.47 -7.66
N PHE A 56 -3.63 -8.58 -8.25
CA PHE A 56 -2.61 -7.54 -8.10
C PHE A 56 -2.96 -6.23 -8.80
N LEU A 57 -3.77 -6.26 -9.87
CA LEU A 57 -4.29 -5.03 -10.46
C LEU A 57 -5.21 -4.30 -9.48
N HIS A 58 -6.08 -5.04 -8.79
CA HIS A 58 -6.96 -4.48 -7.77
C HIS A 58 -6.16 -3.88 -6.61
N GLN A 59 -5.19 -4.62 -6.06
CA GLN A 59 -4.28 -4.11 -5.02
C GLN A 59 -3.51 -2.86 -5.48
N SER A 60 -3.05 -2.81 -6.73
CA SER A 60 -2.40 -1.62 -7.29
C SER A 60 -3.29 -0.38 -7.29
N HIS A 61 -4.59 -0.55 -7.54
CA HIS A 61 -5.56 0.54 -7.49
C HIS A 61 -5.86 0.95 -6.04
N GLU A 62 -6.01 0.01 -5.11
CA GLU A 62 -6.21 0.33 -3.69
C GLU A 62 -5.06 1.16 -3.12
N GLU A 63 -3.80 0.80 -3.39
CA GLU A 63 -2.65 1.59 -2.94
C GLU A 63 -2.58 2.97 -3.61
N ARG A 64 -3.09 3.09 -4.84
CA ARG A 64 -3.23 4.40 -5.49
C ARG A 64 -4.25 5.26 -4.75
N GLU A 65 -5.38 4.69 -4.36
CA GLU A 65 -6.39 5.38 -3.56
C GLU A 65 -5.86 5.78 -2.17
N HIS A 66 -5.02 4.95 -1.54
CA HIS A 66 -4.31 5.30 -0.30
C HIS A 66 -3.42 6.54 -0.48
N ALA A 67 -2.62 6.58 -1.55
CA ALA A 67 -1.81 7.76 -1.86
C ALA A 67 -2.67 9.02 -2.03
N GLU A 68 -3.80 8.93 -2.73
CA GLU A 68 -4.71 10.04 -2.98
C GLU A 68 -5.44 10.50 -1.70
N LYS A 69 -5.82 9.58 -0.82
CA LYS A 69 -6.36 9.89 0.53
C LYS A 69 -5.34 10.69 1.34
N LEU A 70 -4.05 10.30 1.34
CA LEU A 70 -2.99 11.06 2.03
C LEU A 70 -2.75 12.43 1.41
N MET A 71 -2.76 12.55 0.08
CA MET A 71 -2.66 13.85 -0.60
C MET A 71 -3.82 14.77 -0.21
N THR A 72 -5.03 14.22 -0.12
CA THR A 72 -6.22 14.94 0.32
C THR A 72 -6.07 15.42 1.77
N LEU A 73 -5.64 14.55 2.69
CA LEU A 73 -5.34 14.91 4.07
C LEU A 73 -4.29 16.02 4.16
N GLN A 74 -3.18 15.89 3.41
CA GLN A 74 -2.09 16.88 3.40
C GLN A 74 -2.61 18.28 3.07
N ASN A 75 -3.49 18.38 2.06
CA ASN A 75 -4.13 19.64 1.69
C ASN A 75 -5.13 20.14 2.75
N GLN A 76 -5.95 19.25 3.32
CA GLN A 76 -6.91 19.59 4.39
C GLN A 76 -6.22 20.18 5.62
N ARG A 77 -5.06 19.64 6.01
CA ARG A 77 -4.27 20.10 7.16
C ARG A 77 -3.40 21.34 6.84
N GLY A 78 -3.47 21.85 5.62
CA GLY A 78 -2.72 23.03 5.17
C GLY A 78 -1.23 22.77 4.93
N GLY A 79 -0.86 21.50 4.73
CA GLY A 79 0.46 21.09 4.26
C GLY A 79 0.68 21.36 2.77
N ARG A 80 1.85 20.98 2.28
CA ARG A 80 2.24 21.05 0.88
C ARG A 80 2.76 19.68 0.43
N ILE A 81 2.22 19.24 -0.71
CA ILE A 81 2.62 17.99 -1.33
C ILE A 81 3.92 18.22 -2.09
N PHE A 82 4.94 17.43 -1.78
CA PHE A 82 6.21 17.41 -2.50
C PHE A 82 6.46 16.01 -3.05
N LEU A 83 6.00 15.77 -4.28
CA LEU A 83 6.22 14.49 -4.96
C LEU A 83 7.71 14.24 -5.21
N GLN A 84 8.11 12.98 -5.06
CA GLN A 84 9.45 12.49 -5.35
C GLN A 84 9.36 11.43 -6.45
N ASP A 85 10.51 11.06 -7.00
CA ASP A 85 10.62 9.95 -7.94
C ASP A 85 10.04 8.68 -7.33
N ILE A 86 9.19 7.99 -8.09
CA ILE A 86 8.74 6.64 -7.74
C ILE A 86 9.80 5.69 -8.29
N LYS A 87 10.47 4.95 -7.40
CA LYS A 87 11.47 3.97 -7.82
C LYS A 87 10.79 2.83 -8.57
N LYS A 88 11.50 2.26 -9.54
CA LYS A 88 11.04 1.02 -10.17
C LYS A 88 11.02 -0.09 -9.10
N PRO A 89 10.09 -1.04 -9.17
CA PRO A 89 10.12 -2.21 -8.31
C PRO A 89 11.43 -2.98 -8.47
N ASP A 90 11.98 -3.45 -7.36
CA ASP A 90 13.04 -4.47 -7.38
C ASP A 90 12.37 -5.83 -7.62
N CYS A 91 12.86 -6.60 -8.60
CA CYS A 91 12.15 -7.79 -9.11
C CYS A 91 12.06 -8.97 -8.13
N ASP A 92 12.81 -8.94 -7.02
CA ASP A 92 13.14 -10.14 -6.25
C ASP A 92 12.67 -10.12 -4.78
N ASP A 93 12.16 -9.01 -4.24
CA ASP A 93 11.87 -8.93 -2.79
C ASP A 93 10.58 -8.16 -2.46
N TRP A 94 9.46 -8.75 -2.87
CA TRP A 94 8.12 -8.20 -2.68
C TRP A 94 7.65 -8.21 -1.22
N GLU A 95 8.13 -9.16 -0.40
CA GLU A 95 7.82 -9.25 1.03
C GLU A 95 8.48 -8.13 1.84
N SER A 96 9.70 -7.70 1.45
CA SER A 96 10.39 -6.60 2.12
C SER A 96 9.65 -5.26 2.00
N GLY A 97 8.97 -5.02 0.87
CA GLY A 97 8.24 -3.78 0.61
C GLY A 97 7.06 -3.57 1.55
N LEU A 98 6.28 -4.62 1.78
CA LEU A 98 5.08 -4.57 2.62
C LEU A 98 5.45 -4.35 4.10
N ASN A 99 6.49 -5.02 4.57
CA ASN A 99 7.04 -4.80 5.91
C ASN A 99 7.59 -3.37 6.08
N ALA A 100 8.24 -2.82 5.05
CA ALA A 100 8.73 -1.45 5.08
C ALA A 100 7.58 -0.42 5.17
N MET A 101 6.46 -0.67 4.49
CA MET A 101 5.27 0.18 4.58
C MET A 101 4.62 0.13 5.96
N GLU A 102 4.47 -1.06 6.55
CA GLU A 102 3.91 -1.21 7.90
C GLU A 102 4.77 -0.47 8.94
N CYS A 103 6.09 -0.63 8.87
CA CYS A 103 7.02 0.09 9.73
C CYS A 103 6.89 1.61 9.56
N SER A 104 6.79 2.11 8.33
CA SER A 104 6.59 3.53 8.03
C SER A 104 5.29 4.10 8.62
N LEU A 105 4.19 3.34 8.53
CA LEU A 105 2.90 3.75 9.10
C LEU A 105 2.93 3.81 10.63
N LEU A 106 3.58 2.84 11.27
CA LEU A 106 3.75 2.84 12.74
C LEU A 106 4.66 3.99 13.20
N GLU A 107 5.71 4.32 12.44
CA GLU A 107 6.54 5.50 12.71
C GLU A 107 5.74 6.79 12.57
N LEU A 108 4.89 6.92 11.55
CA LEU A 108 4.02 8.08 11.36
C LEU A 108 3.00 8.21 12.50
N HIS A 109 2.38 7.11 12.93
CA HIS A 109 1.42 7.10 14.05
C HIS A 109 2.09 7.50 15.38
N LYS A 110 3.28 6.95 15.64
CA LYS A 110 4.07 7.32 16.81
C LYS A 110 4.42 8.81 16.78
N LEU A 111 4.86 9.32 15.63
CA LEU A 111 5.17 10.75 15.47
C LEU A 111 3.92 11.62 15.71
N ALA A 112 2.76 11.23 15.18
CA ALA A 112 1.51 11.94 15.41
C ALA A 112 1.15 12.00 16.91
N SER A 113 1.36 10.88 17.61
CA SER A 113 1.15 10.77 19.06
C SER A 113 2.11 11.66 19.84
N ASP A 114 3.41 11.61 19.52
CA ASP A 114 4.46 12.42 20.15
C ASP A 114 4.23 13.94 19.94
N LYS A 115 3.62 14.32 18.81
CA LYS A 115 3.26 15.71 18.49
C LYS A 115 1.88 16.13 18.99
N ASN A 116 1.15 15.24 19.70
CA ASN A 116 -0.21 15.45 20.17
C ASN A 116 -1.18 15.85 19.04
N ASP A 117 -1.14 15.15 17.90
CA ASP A 117 -2.07 15.32 16.78
C ASP A 117 -3.11 14.18 16.75
N PRO A 118 -4.18 14.26 17.57
CA PRO A 118 -5.15 13.17 17.71
C PRO A 118 -5.93 12.91 16.41
N HIS A 119 -6.13 13.94 15.58
CA HIS A 119 -6.79 13.76 14.28
C HIS A 119 -5.92 12.94 13.33
N LEU A 120 -4.60 13.15 13.32
CA LEU A 120 -3.72 12.36 12.48
C LEU A 120 -3.62 10.91 12.99
N CYS A 121 -3.58 10.68 14.30
CA CYS A 121 -3.63 9.33 14.88
C CYS A 121 -4.92 8.59 14.44
N ASP A 122 -6.08 9.21 14.65
CA ASP A 122 -7.39 8.65 14.30
C ASP A 122 -7.50 8.33 12.80
N PHE A 123 -7.00 9.24 11.95
CA PHE A 123 -6.99 9.04 10.50
C PHE A 123 -6.16 7.80 10.10
N ILE A 124 -4.97 7.63 10.68
CA ILE A 124 -4.08 6.50 10.39
C ILE A 124 -4.69 5.18 10.90
N GLU A 125 -5.25 5.18 12.11
CA GLU A 125 -5.92 4.02 12.71
C GLU A 125 -7.13 3.57 11.88
N THR A 126 -7.98 4.53 11.49
CA THR A 126 -9.23 4.25 10.79
C THR A 126 -9.00 3.75 9.38
N HIS A 127 -8.09 4.39 8.63
CA HIS A 127 -7.98 4.18 7.19
C HIS A 127 -6.77 3.35 6.74
N TYR A 128 -5.77 3.10 7.59
CA TYR A 128 -4.54 2.42 7.17
C TYR A 128 -4.26 1.20 8.03
N LEU A 129 -4.15 1.34 9.35
CA LEU A 129 -3.70 0.23 10.20
C LEU A 129 -4.62 -0.99 10.13
N ASN A 130 -5.94 -0.78 10.13
CA ASN A 130 -6.91 -1.87 10.01
C ASN A 130 -6.86 -2.56 8.63
N GLU A 131 -6.64 -1.79 7.56
CA GLU A 131 -6.55 -2.31 6.19
C GLU A 131 -5.25 -3.11 6.01
N GLN A 132 -4.12 -2.59 6.50
CA GLN A 132 -2.83 -3.28 6.47
C GLN A 132 -2.84 -4.62 7.21
N VAL A 133 -3.42 -4.68 8.42
CA VAL A 133 -3.49 -5.94 9.18
C VAL A 133 -4.32 -6.99 8.43
N LYS A 134 -5.41 -6.57 7.76
CA LYS A 134 -6.22 -7.48 6.93
C LYS A 134 -5.43 -7.95 5.71
N ALA A 135 -4.77 -7.05 4.99
CA ALA A 135 -3.96 -7.37 3.81
C ALA A 135 -2.83 -8.35 4.15
N ILE A 136 -2.07 -8.09 5.22
CA ILE A 136 -1.00 -9.00 5.70
C ILE A 136 -1.58 -10.38 6.04
N LYS A 137 -2.73 -10.42 6.72
CA LYS A 137 -3.37 -11.69 7.10
C LYS A 137 -3.87 -12.47 5.88
N GLU A 138 -4.39 -11.78 4.88
CA GLU A 138 -4.87 -12.35 3.62
C GLU A 138 -3.70 -12.94 2.82
N LEU A 139 -2.66 -12.13 2.56
CA LEU A 139 -1.45 -12.55 1.85
C LEU A 139 -0.75 -13.72 2.55
N GLY A 140 -0.61 -13.67 3.88
CA GLY A 140 -0.05 -14.78 4.65
C GLY A 140 -0.88 -16.07 4.55
N GLY A 141 -2.20 -15.94 4.38
CA GLY A 141 -3.10 -17.05 4.09
C GLY A 141 -2.87 -17.64 2.69
N HIS A 142 -2.72 -16.79 1.68
CA HIS A 142 -2.41 -17.18 0.30
C HIS A 142 -1.07 -17.93 0.22
N VAL A 143 -0.01 -17.38 0.81
CA VAL A 143 1.32 -18.03 0.89
C VAL A 143 1.21 -19.40 1.55
N THR A 144 0.50 -19.49 2.70
CA THR A 144 0.33 -20.76 3.41
C THR A 144 -0.37 -21.82 2.55
N ASN A 145 -1.39 -21.44 1.78
CA ASN A 145 -2.12 -22.36 0.91
C ASN A 145 -1.25 -22.82 -0.27
N LEU A 146 -0.56 -21.90 -0.95
CA LEU A 146 0.34 -22.22 -2.05
C LEU A 146 1.46 -23.16 -1.62
N CYS A 147 2.11 -22.89 -0.48
CA CYS A 147 3.14 -23.77 0.09
C CYS A 147 2.58 -25.17 0.39
N LYS A 148 1.38 -25.28 0.97
CA LYS A 148 0.76 -26.59 1.26
C LYS A 148 0.33 -27.36 0.01
N MET A 149 0.02 -26.65 -1.08
CA MET A 149 -0.30 -27.24 -2.38
C MET A 149 0.96 -27.68 -3.16
N GLY A 150 2.16 -27.32 -2.67
CA GLY A 150 3.44 -27.69 -3.26
C GLY A 150 3.89 -26.75 -4.38
N ALA A 151 3.46 -25.49 -4.38
CA ALA A 151 4.02 -24.47 -5.27
C ALA A 151 5.42 -24.05 -4.78
N PRO A 152 6.36 -23.70 -5.69
CA PRO A 152 6.20 -23.63 -7.15
C PRO A 152 6.49 -24.96 -7.88
N GLU A 153 6.92 -26.02 -7.19
CA GLU A 153 7.34 -27.28 -7.85
C GLU A 153 6.16 -28.03 -8.52
N SER A 154 4.95 -27.87 -7.97
CA SER A 154 3.71 -28.40 -8.52
C SER A 154 3.03 -27.39 -9.43
N GLY A 155 3.20 -27.52 -10.74
CA GLY A 155 2.56 -26.63 -11.72
C GLY A 155 1.03 -26.59 -11.65
N SER A 156 0.39 -27.62 -11.07
CA SER A 156 -1.06 -27.61 -10.81
C SER A 156 -1.48 -26.78 -9.60
N ALA A 157 -0.57 -26.50 -8.66
CA ALA A 157 -0.89 -25.80 -7.42
C ALA A 157 -1.34 -24.36 -7.68
N GLU A 158 -0.53 -23.59 -8.41
CA GLU A 158 -0.83 -22.20 -8.76
C GLU A 158 -2.06 -22.09 -9.64
N TYR A 159 -2.23 -23.01 -10.59
CA TYR A 159 -3.42 -23.06 -11.46
C TYR A 159 -4.71 -23.29 -10.65
N LEU A 160 -4.71 -24.26 -9.73
CA LEU A 160 -5.88 -24.53 -8.88
C LEU A 160 -6.15 -23.36 -7.92
N PHE A 161 -5.11 -22.73 -7.40
CA PHE A 161 -5.22 -21.57 -6.53
C PHE A 161 -5.80 -20.36 -7.26
N ASP A 162 -5.31 -20.08 -8.47
CA ASP A 162 -5.83 -19.05 -9.38
C ASP A 162 -7.34 -19.22 -9.57
N LYS A 163 -7.80 -20.45 -9.82
CA LYS A 163 -9.23 -20.72 -10.08
C LYS A 163 -10.10 -20.71 -8.84
N HIS A 164 -9.66 -21.32 -7.74
CA HIS A 164 -10.51 -21.58 -6.59
C HIS A 164 -10.36 -20.59 -5.43
N THR A 165 -9.24 -19.89 -5.33
CA THR A 165 -9.05 -18.88 -4.27
C THR A 165 -9.21 -17.47 -4.83
N LEU A 166 -8.53 -17.15 -5.93
CA LEU A 166 -8.59 -15.80 -6.51
C LEU A 166 -9.79 -15.61 -7.46
N GLY A 167 -10.32 -16.70 -8.02
CA GLY A 167 -11.46 -16.67 -8.94
C GLY A 167 -12.81 -16.36 -8.30
N ASP A 168 -12.98 -16.60 -6.99
CA ASP A 168 -14.23 -16.34 -6.28
C ASP A 168 -14.45 -14.85 -5.93
N SER A 169 -13.43 -14.00 -6.13
CA SER A 169 -13.50 -12.55 -5.94
C SER A 169 -14.54 -11.84 -6.82
N ASP A 170 -15.13 -12.52 -7.81
CA ASP A 170 -16.18 -12.02 -8.70
C ASP A 170 -17.62 -12.12 -8.15
N ASN A 171 -17.84 -12.82 -7.02
CA ASN A 171 -19.19 -13.02 -6.48
C ASN A 171 -19.67 -11.95 -5.48
N GLU A 172 -18.86 -10.95 -5.15
CA GLU A 172 -19.21 -9.86 -4.22
C GLU A 172 -19.12 -8.45 -4.83
N SER A 173 -19.41 -8.31 -6.13
CA SER A 173 -19.60 -7.01 -6.80
C SER A 173 -21.06 -6.55 -6.79
#